data_AF-A0A2D4SNF8-F1
#
_entry.id   AF-A0A2D4SNF8-F1
#
_cell.length_a   1.000
_cell.length_b   1.000
_cell.length_c   1.000
_cell.angle_alpha   90.00
_cell.angle_beta   90.00
_cell.angle_gamma   90.00
#
_symmetry.space_group_name_H-M   'P 1'
#
loop_
_entity.id
_entity.type
_entity.pdbx_description
1 polymer ?
#
loop_
_entity_poly.entity_id
_entity_poly.type
_entity_poly.pdbx_seq_one_letter_code
_entity_poly.pdbx_strand_id
1 'polypeptide(L)'
;MSPFILKFILFLSACHHRVEILSLPSGAEIYQNNTFVGTTPMEISHWWVPFQKDDLDIHLIGYKKFPFRLQYPFYRLPLDIVFFRYDRMLGFKPVRHTIMLQKES
;
A
#
# COMPACT_ATOMS: atom_id res chain seq x y z
N MET A 1 -24.55 -17.40 -5.89
CA MET A 1 -24.02 -17.00 -4.57
C MET A 1 -24.50 -15.57 -4.29
N SER A 2 -25.13 -15.31 -3.14
CA SER A 2 -25.64 -13.97 -2.83
C SER A 2 -24.49 -12.95 -2.74
N PRO A 3 -24.61 -11.74 -3.32
CA PRO A 3 -23.58 -10.70 -3.25
C PRO A 3 -23.26 -10.28 -1.80
N PHE A 4 -24.18 -10.50 -0.86
CA PHE A 4 -23.96 -10.26 0.57
C PHE A 4 -22.96 -11.25 1.19
N ILE A 5 -23.09 -12.54 0.87
CA ILE A 5 -22.20 -13.58 1.38
C ILE A 5 -20.78 -13.36 0.86
N LEU A 6 -20.64 -12.96 -0.41
CA LEU A 6 -19.34 -12.65 -1.00
C LEU A 6 -18.67 -11.44 -0.31
N LYS A 7 -19.39 -10.32 -0.13
CA LYS A 7 -18.86 -9.14 0.58
C LYS A 7 -18.43 -9.47 2.01
N PHE A 8 -19.20 -10.31 2.71
CA PHE A 8 -18.88 -10.73 4.06
C PHE A 8 -17.58 -11.56 4.13
N ILE A 9 -17.40 -12.51 3.20
CA ILE A 9 -16.16 -13.31 3.12
C ILE A 9 -14.95 -12.42 2.77
N LEU A 10 -15.11 -11.46 1.87
CA LEU A 10 -14.05 -10.49 1.51
C LEU A 10 -13.65 -9.62 2.71
N PHE A 11 -14.61 -9.21 3.53
CA PHE A 11 -14.35 -8.44 4.74
C PHE A 11 -13.61 -9.25 5.82
N LEU A 12 -13.98 -10.54 5.99
CA LEU A 12 -13.31 -11.44 6.94
C LEU A 12 -11.85 -11.75 6.56
N SER A 13 -11.51 -11.66 5.28
CA SER A 13 -10.14 -11.86 4.77
C SER A 13 -9.34 -10.57 4.66
N ALA A 14 -9.92 -9.44 5.08
CA ALA A 14 -9.27 -8.15 5.00
C ALA A 14 -8.24 -7.96 6.13
N CYS A 15 -7.15 -7.26 5.83
CA CYS A 15 -5.99 -7.16 6.72
C CYS A 15 -5.35 -5.77 6.69
N HIS A 16 -4.82 -5.33 7.83
CA HIS A 16 -4.27 -3.98 8.01
C HIS A 16 -2.78 -3.93 7.67
N HIS A 17 -2.42 -3.47 6.48
CA HIS A 17 -1.04 -3.37 6.07
C HIS A 17 -0.44 -2.00 6.36
N ARG A 18 0.84 -1.96 6.74
CA ARG A 18 1.61 -0.72 6.75
C ARG A 18 2.77 -0.81 5.79
N VAL A 19 2.91 0.24 5.00
CA VAL A 19 3.87 0.32 3.91
C VAL A 19 4.61 1.64 4.06
N GLU A 20 5.93 1.59 4.12
CA GLU A 20 6.79 2.76 4.17
C GLU A 20 7.23 3.12 2.74
N ILE A 21 6.80 4.28 2.25
CA ILE A 21 7.11 4.78 0.91
C ILE A 21 8.26 5.80 1.02
N LEU A 22 9.35 5.48 0.34
CA LEU A 22 10.56 6.29 0.25
C LEU A 22 10.77 6.70 -1.20
N SER A 23 11.21 7.93 -1.46
CA SER A 23 11.64 8.36 -2.79
C SER A 23 13.05 8.91 -2.79
N LEU A 24 13.72 8.78 -3.94
CA LEU A 24 15.01 9.38 -4.24
C LEU A 24 14.86 10.21 -5.52
N PRO A 25 14.85 11.57 -5.46
CA PRO A 25 15.02 12.41 -4.26
C PRO A 25 13.84 12.32 -3.28
N SER A 26 14.07 12.66 -2.02
CA SER A 26 13.02 12.73 -0.98
C SER A 26 12.16 13.99 -1.11
N GLY A 27 10.99 14.01 -0.46
CA GLY A 27 10.07 15.14 -0.49
C GLY A 27 9.06 15.08 -1.64
N ALA A 28 8.84 13.91 -2.23
CA ALA A 28 7.83 13.71 -3.26
C ALA A 28 6.44 13.67 -2.64
N GLU A 29 5.48 14.36 -3.24
CA GLU A 29 4.07 14.31 -2.88
C GLU A 29 3.50 12.93 -3.22
N ILE A 30 2.68 12.42 -2.31
CA ILE A 30 1.99 11.14 -2.47
C ILE A 30 0.50 11.44 -2.55
N TYR A 31 -0.14 10.90 -3.58
CA TYR A 31 -1.58 10.95 -3.79
C TYR A 31 -2.13 9.53 -3.74
N GLN A 32 -3.13 9.28 -2.90
CA GLN A 32 -3.85 8.01 -2.85
C GLN A 32 -5.22 8.20 -3.48
N ASN A 33 -5.52 7.46 -4.54
CA ASN A 33 -6.77 7.59 -5.29
C ASN A 33 -7.10 9.07 -5.60
N ASN A 34 -6.11 9.79 -6.15
CA ASN A 34 -6.17 11.22 -6.50
C ASN A 34 -6.29 12.20 -5.30
N THR A 35 -6.19 11.74 -4.06
CA THR A 35 -6.23 12.60 -2.86
C THR A 35 -4.84 12.73 -2.26
N PHE A 36 -4.38 13.95 -1.98
CA PHE A 36 -3.09 14.18 -1.33
C PHE A 36 -3.06 13.57 0.08
N VAL A 37 -2.07 12.75 0.38
CA VAL A 37 -1.91 12.08 1.69
C VAL A 37 -0.66 12.50 2.46
N GLY A 38 0.34 13.07 1.78
CA GLY A 38 1.57 13.52 2.42
C GLY A 38 2.78 13.54 1.48
N THR A 39 3.98 13.57 2.04
CA THR A 39 5.24 13.62 1.31
C THR A 39 6.20 12.53 1.78
N THR A 40 7.02 11.97 0.88
CA THR A 40 8.05 10.97 1.23
C THR A 40 9.16 11.56 2.12
N PRO A 41 9.70 10.80 3.09
CA PRO A 41 9.28 9.46 3.52
C PRO A 41 7.95 9.47 4.28
N MET A 42 7.06 8.52 3.96
CA MET A 42 5.75 8.39 4.61
C MET A 42 5.39 6.93 4.88
N GLU A 43 4.87 6.64 6.07
CA GLU A 43 4.24 5.35 6.38
C GLU A 43 2.74 5.43 6.10
N ILE A 44 2.26 4.57 5.21
CA ILE A 44 0.85 4.47 4.84
C ILE A 44 0.30 3.19 5.43
N SER A 45 -0.72 3.34 6.27
CA SER A 45 -1.52 2.22 6.76
C SER A 45 -2.77 2.08 5.89
N HIS A 46 -2.97 0.91 5.28
CA HIS A 46 -4.15 0.65 4.46
C HIS A 46 -4.81 -0.68 4.85
N TRP A 47 -6.13 -0.73 4.70
CA TRP A 47 -6.88 -1.96 4.89
C TRP A 47 -6.97 -2.67 3.55
N TRP A 48 -6.17 -3.72 3.37
CA TRP A 48 -6.21 -4.52 2.17
C TRP A 48 -7.47 -5.37 2.17
N VAL A 49 -8.21 -5.33 1.06
CA VAL A 49 -9.36 -6.18 0.79
C VAL A 49 -9.12 -6.88 -0.55
N PRO A 50 -9.47 -8.16 -0.69
CA PRO A 50 -9.27 -8.85 -1.96
C PRO A 50 -10.02 -8.12 -3.09
N PHE A 51 -9.35 -7.95 -4.22
CA PHE A 51 -9.83 -7.24 -5.42
C PHE A 51 -10.00 -5.71 -5.29
N GLN A 52 -9.71 -5.13 -4.12
CA GLN A 52 -9.63 -3.68 -3.99
C GLN A 52 -8.32 -3.18 -4.63
N LYS A 53 -8.45 -2.19 -5.51
CA LYS A 53 -7.31 -1.47 -6.07
C LYS A 53 -7.06 -0.27 -5.18
N ASP A 54 -5.79 -0.02 -4.90
CA ASP A 54 -5.33 1.17 -4.21
C ASP A 54 -4.18 1.75 -5.02
N ASP A 55 -4.49 2.82 -5.73
CA ASP A 55 -3.58 3.47 -6.66
C ASP A 55 -2.89 4.64 -5.92
N LEU A 56 -1.56 4.59 -5.86
CA LEU A 56 -0.70 5.61 -5.29
C LEU A 56 0.05 6.32 -6.41
N ASP A 57 -0.11 7.62 -6.54
CA ASP A 57 0.69 8.43 -7.45
C ASP A 57 1.74 9.20 -6.66
N ILE A 58 3.01 9.00 -7.01
CA ILE A 58 4.12 9.78 -6.45
C ILE A 58 4.51 10.85 -7.46
N HIS A 59 4.52 12.09 -7.01
CA HIS A 59 4.82 13.26 -7.82
C HIS A 59 5.86 14.14 -7.14
N LEU A 60 6.89 14.52 -7.88
CA LEU A 60 7.89 15.48 -7.45
C LEU A 60 8.12 16.48 -8.58
N ILE A 61 8.17 17.76 -8.25
CA ILE A 61 8.33 18.83 -9.24
C ILE A 61 9.62 18.61 -10.05
N GLY A 62 9.49 18.58 -11.38
CA GLY A 62 10.61 18.33 -12.31
C GLY A 62 10.95 16.85 -12.51
N TYR A 63 10.13 15.94 -11.99
CA TYR A 63 10.27 14.49 -12.15
C TYR A 63 9.00 13.89 -12.75
N LYS A 64 9.18 12.80 -13.48
CA LYS A 64 8.06 12.03 -14.06
C LYS A 64 7.21 11.45 -12.94
N LYS A 65 5.89 11.57 -13.10
CA LYS A 65 4.92 10.93 -12.20
C LYS A 65 5.11 9.42 -12.21
N PHE A 66 5.13 8.83 -11.02
CA PHE A 66 5.30 7.39 -10.84
C PHE A 66 4.00 6.79 -10.29
N PRO A 67 3.23 6.05 -11.11
CA PRO A 67 2.07 5.31 -10.63
C PRO A 67 2.56 4.05 -9.92
N PHE A 68 2.26 3.93 -8.64
CA PHE A 68 2.54 2.77 -7.80
C PHE A 68 1.23 2.12 -7.39
N ARG A 69 1.14 0.80 -7.53
CA ARG A 69 -0.04 0.05 -7.10
C ARG A 69 0.32 -0.82 -5.93
N LEU A 70 -0.43 -0.68 -4.84
CA LEU A 70 -0.37 -1.60 -3.71
C LEU A 70 -1.03 -2.92 -4.10
N GLN A 71 -0.37 -3.72 -4.94
CA GLN A 71 -0.82 -5.07 -5.25
C GLN A 71 -0.25 -6.04 -4.22
N TYR A 72 -1.13 -6.52 -3.35
CA TYR A 72 -0.78 -7.62 -2.47
C TYR A 72 -1.01 -8.96 -3.19
N PRO A 73 0.01 -9.83 -3.25
CA PRO A 73 -0.13 -11.12 -3.89
C PRO A 73 -1.09 -12.02 -3.11
N PHE A 74 -2.20 -12.42 -3.74
CA PHE A 74 -3.19 -13.34 -3.16
C PHE A 74 -2.56 -14.67 -2.67
N TYR A 75 -1.43 -15.10 -3.25
CA TYR A 75 -0.76 -16.33 -2.84
C TYR A 75 -0.10 -16.26 -1.46
N ARG A 76 0.06 -15.07 -0.86
CA ARG A 76 0.57 -14.94 0.51
C ARG A 76 -0.50 -14.89 1.58
N LEU A 77 -1.79 -14.80 1.22
CA LEU A 77 -2.90 -14.63 2.16
C LEU A 77 -2.92 -15.63 3.34
N PRO A 78 -2.69 -16.94 3.15
CA PRO A 78 -2.71 -17.88 4.27
C PRO A 78 -1.54 -17.63 5.24
N LEU A 79 -0.35 -17.35 4.71
CA LEU A 79 0.84 -17.04 5.50
C LEU A 79 0.67 -15.69 6.20
N ASP A 80 0.18 -14.67 5.50
CA ASP A 80 -0.04 -13.36 6.05
C ASP A 80 -1.09 -13.39 7.16
N ILE A 81 -2.21 -14.11 7.03
CA ILE A 81 -3.20 -14.22 8.13
C ILE A 81 -2.58 -14.84 9.40
N VAL A 82 -1.69 -15.84 9.25
CA VAL A 82 -1.01 -16.48 10.37
C VAL A 82 0.07 -15.57 10.95
N PHE A 83 0.97 -15.04 10.12
CA PHE A 83 2.05 -14.15 10.55
C PHE A 83 1.54 -12.83 11.10
N PHE A 84 0.45 -12.27 10.57
CA PHE A 84 -0.14 -11.02 11.06
C PHE A 84 -0.62 -11.13 12.51
N ARG A 85 -1.10 -12.31 12.94
CA ARG A 85 -1.44 -12.57 14.35
C ARG A 85 -0.20 -12.65 15.23
N TYR A 86 0.92 -13.16 14.72
CA TYR A 86 2.20 -13.19 15.42
C TYR A 86 2.91 -11.83 15.44
N ASP A 87 2.89 -11.08 14.33
CA ASP A 87 3.56 -9.78 14.15
C ASP A 87 2.93 -8.68 15.01
N ARG A 88 1.61 -8.76 15.29
CA ARG A 88 0.96 -7.90 16.29
C ARG A 88 1.56 -8.08 17.69
N MET A 89 2.14 -9.24 17.98
CA MET A 89 2.75 -9.57 19.27
C MET A 89 4.24 -9.19 19.37
N LEU A 90 4.97 -9.11 18.25
CA LEU A 90 6.43 -8.96 18.22
C LEU A 90 6.94 -7.60 17.71
N GLY A 91 6.05 -6.68 17.35
CA GLY A 91 6.42 -5.38 16.81
C GLY A 91 6.50 -5.42 15.29
N PHE A 92 5.44 -4.93 14.65
CA PHE A 92 5.29 -4.90 13.21
C PHE A 92 6.37 -4.04 12.54
N LYS A 93 7.06 -4.58 11.52
CA LYS A 93 7.94 -3.79 10.64
C LYS A 93 7.19 -3.47 9.33
N PRO A 94 7.04 -2.19 8.93
CA PRO A 94 6.39 -1.85 7.68
C PRO A 94 7.18 -2.38 6.48
N VAL A 95 6.45 -2.76 5.43
CA VAL A 95 7.08 -3.14 4.16
C VAL A 95 7.62 -1.89 3.50
N ARG A 96 8.93 -1.85 3.23
CA ARG A 96 9.61 -0.69 2.65
C ARG A 96 9.62 -0.76 1.13
N HIS A 97 9.16 0.31 0.50
CA HIS A 97 9.29 0.52 -0.94
C HIS A 97 10.08 1.79 -1.22
N THR A 98 11.23 1.63 -1.86
CA THR A 98 12.06 2.74 -2.31
C THR A 98 11.87 2.97 -3.80
N ILE A 99 11.45 4.18 -4.16
CA ILE A 99 11.14 4.59 -5.53
C ILE A 99 12.22 5.54 -6.03
N MET A 100 12.81 5.23 -7.18
CA MET A 100 13.77 6.11 -7.84
C MET A 100 13.05 6.97 -8.86
N LEU A 101 13.01 8.28 -8.63
CA LEU A 101 12.32 9.21 -9.50
C LEU A 101 13.23 9.60 -10.67
N GLN A 102 12.68 9.57 -11.88
CA GLN A 102 13.37 10.00 -13.09
C GLN A 102 13.02 11.44 -13.41
N LYS A 103 14.02 12.28 -13.69
CA LYS A 103 13.78 13.65 -14.13
C LYS A 103 12.98 13.67 -15.42
N GLU A 104 12.07 14.64 -15.51
CA GLU A 104 11.39 14.96 -16.75
C GLU A 104 12.40 15.66 -17.67
N SER A 105 12.55 15.19 -18.91
CA SER A 105 13.57 15.64 -19.87
C SER A 105 13.01 16.68 -20.80
#